data_AF-A0A933LVX0-F1
#
_entry.id   AF-A0A933LVX0-F1
#
_cell.length_a   1.000
_cell.length_b   1.000
_cell.length_c   1.000
_cell.angle_alpha   90.00
_cell.angle_beta   90.00
_cell.angle_gamma   90.00
#
_symmetry.space_group_name_H-M   'P 1'
#
loop_
_entity.id
_entity.type
_entity.pdbx_description
1 polymer ?
#
loop_
_entity_poly.entity_id
_entity_poly.type
_entity_poly.pdbx_seq_one_letter_code
_entity_poly.pdbx_strand_id
1 'polypeptide(L)'
;MDDSQVRHQETLQVSFLSSTSYRVDGSVSGLIEPGAIYTSGVPIQVAGVEFTLSGPAAAGDLYRIDVVSTGRAVDDAIDRILRVRSDLAGAFRQIENAGDADDANLTERTVALSDLEDLDVASEIGDLSRNEILRQAEFNVIGQIQFARDRVLEFLRRVLVEGA
;
A
#
# COMPACT_ATOMS: atom_id res chain seq x y z
N MET A 1 19.50 -7.13 24.88
CA MET A 1 20.95 -6.87 24.80
C MET A 1 21.10 -5.38 24.91
N ASP A 2 21.93 -4.98 25.87
CA ASP A 2 22.09 -3.64 26.43
C ASP A 2 22.67 -2.68 25.38
N ASP A 3 21.85 -1.74 24.92
CA ASP A 3 22.21 -0.70 23.95
C ASP A 3 22.86 0.49 24.68
N SER A 4 23.82 0.19 25.55
CA SER A 4 24.80 1.16 26.04
C SER A 4 25.84 1.39 24.95
N GLN A 5 25.39 1.82 23.76
CA GLN A 5 26.27 2.41 22.75
C GLN A 5 26.91 3.61 23.43
N VAL A 6 28.15 3.38 23.89
CA VAL A 6 29.05 4.41 24.36
C VAL A 6 29.02 5.48 23.27
N ARG A 7 28.33 6.58 23.56
CA ARG A 7 28.30 7.74 22.69
C ARG A 7 29.74 8.19 22.56
N HIS A 8 30.43 7.75 21.53
CA HIS A 8 31.74 8.25 21.18
C HIS A 8 31.55 9.66 20.59
N GLN A 9 30.93 10.59 21.32
CA GLN A 9 30.94 11.99 20.93
C GLN A 9 32.39 12.37 20.71
N GLU A 10 32.75 12.66 19.46
CA GLU A 10 34.08 13.11 19.16
C GLU A 10 34.13 14.55 19.63
N THR A 11 34.86 14.78 20.70
CA THR A 11 34.91 16.10 21.33
C THR A 11 36.27 16.70 21.10
N LEU A 12 36.26 17.91 20.57
CA LEU A 12 37.42 18.78 20.52
C LEU A 12 37.37 19.73 21.73
N GLN A 13 38.52 19.97 22.32
CA GLN A 13 38.70 20.90 23.41
C GLN A 13 39.76 21.91 23.00
N VAL A 14 39.36 23.18 22.95
CA VAL A 14 40.27 24.30 22.72
C VAL A 14 40.59 24.92 24.07
N SER A 15 41.86 24.88 24.44
CA SER A 15 42.40 25.38 25.71
C SER A 15 43.31 26.57 25.44
N PHE A 16 42.98 27.75 25.95
CA PHE A 16 43.82 28.93 25.80
C PHE A 16 44.98 28.88 26.80
N LEU A 17 46.20 28.88 26.27
CA LEU A 17 47.44 28.87 27.05
C LEU A 17 47.82 30.29 27.47
N SER A 18 47.43 31.29 26.66
CA SER A 18 47.61 32.72 26.93
C SER A 18 46.56 33.52 26.16
N SER A 19 46.61 34.85 26.27
CA SER A 19 45.75 35.74 25.48
C SER A 19 46.03 35.74 23.98
N THR A 20 47.11 35.08 23.53
CA THR A 20 47.52 35.01 22.13
C THR A 20 47.85 33.60 21.68
N SER A 21 47.58 32.58 22.50
CA SER A 21 47.86 31.20 22.11
C SER A 21 46.87 30.20 22.69
N TYR A 22 46.57 29.19 21.90
CA TYR A 22 45.69 28.09 22.28
C TYR A 22 46.29 26.73 21.90
N ARG A 23 45.74 25.69 22.52
CA ARG A 23 45.98 24.30 22.18
C ARG A 23 44.64 23.64 21.88
N VAL A 24 44.62 22.83 20.83
CA VAL A 24 43.50 21.93 20.57
C VAL A 24 43.90 20.54 21.05
N ASP A 25 43.05 19.94 21.87
CA ASP A 25 43.10 18.53 22.23
C ASP A 25 41.81 17.88 21.73
N GLY A 26 41.88 16.72 21.07
CA GLY A 26 40.70 16.13 20.46
C GLY A 26 40.78 14.62 20.29
N SER A 27 39.63 13.96 20.42
CA SER A 27 39.49 12.55 20.05
C SER A 27 39.37 12.33 18.54
N VAL A 28 39.18 13.39 17.76
CA VAL A 28 39.19 13.33 16.29
C VAL A 28 40.64 13.16 15.83
N SER A 29 41.01 11.92 15.48
CA SER A 29 42.27 11.58 14.79
C SER A 29 43.57 12.06 15.48
N GLY A 30 43.57 12.24 16.81
CA GLY A 30 44.78 12.64 17.54
C GLY A 30 45.34 14.01 17.14
N LEU A 31 44.49 14.90 16.59
CA LEU A 31 44.89 16.26 16.24
C LEU A 31 45.22 17.03 17.53
N ILE A 32 46.51 17.23 17.76
CA ILE A 32 47.02 18.13 18.79
C ILE A 32 47.72 19.26 18.05
N GLU A 33 47.16 20.47 18.12
CA GLU A 33 47.85 21.68 17.66
C GLU A 33 48.37 22.43 18.89
N PRO A 34 49.62 22.19 19.32
CA PRO A 34 50.16 22.86 20.49
C PRO A 34 50.54 24.31 20.15
N GLY A 35 49.94 25.26 20.86
CA GLY A 35 50.42 26.64 20.90
C GLY A 35 50.16 27.46 19.63
N ALA A 36 49.08 27.17 18.92
CA ALA A 36 48.63 27.97 17.78
C ALA A 36 48.35 29.43 18.21
N ILE A 37 48.64 30.38 17.31
CA ILE A 37 48.47 31.81 17.58
C ILE A 37 46.99 32.17 17.53
N TYR A 38 46.51 32.81 18.60
CA TYR A 38 45.20 33.44 18.64
C TYR A 38 45.31 34.94 18.42
N THR A 39 44.47 35.47 17.54
CA THR A 39 44.24 36.90 17.36
C THR A 39 42.75 37.16 17.52
N SER A 40 42.38 38.11 18.38
CA SER A 40 40.97 38.43 18.62
C SER A 40 40.27 38.85 17.33
N GLY A 41 39.08 38.29 17.09
CA GLY A 41 38.31 38.52 15.86
C GLY A 41 38.78 37.75 14.62
N VAL A 42 39.90 37.02 14.69
CA VAL A 42 40.32 36.11 13.60
C VAL A 42 39.69 34.73 13.83
N PRO A 43 39.11 34.11 12.79
CA PRO A 43 38.54 32.77 12.92
C PRO A 43 39.59 31.72 13.28
N ILE A 44 39.23 30.84 14.19
CA ILE A 44 39.98 29.65 14.55
C ILE A 44 39.41 28.49 13.74
N GLN A 45 40.27 27.80 12.99
CA GLN A 45 39.89 26.62 12.21
C GLN A 45 40.45 25.35 12.86
N VAL A 46 39.57 24.42 13.22
CA VAL A 46 39.94 23.16 13.84
C VAL A 46 39.13 22.04 13.23
N ALA A 47 39.80 21.02 12.68
CA ALA A 47 39.15 19.84 12.10
C ALA A 47 38.02 20.16 11.09
N GLY A 48 38.19 21.23 10.30
CA GLY A 48 37.20 21.68 9.31
C GLY A 48 36.03 22.50 9.87
N VAL A 49 36.02 22.77 11.18
CA VAL A 49 35.07 23.69 11.84
C VAL A 49 35.74 25.04 12.04
N GLU A 50 35.02 26.12 11.73
CA GLU A 50 35.47 27.49 11.96
C GLU A 50 34.63 28.15 13.06
N PHE A 51 35.28 28.83 13.99
CA PHE A 51 34.59 29.66 14.98
C PHE A 51 35.43 30.89 15.34
N THR A 52 34.75 31.97 15.74
CA THR A 52 35.39 33.24 16.11
C THR A 52 35.07 33.57 17.55
N LEU A 53 36.09 33.85 18.36
CA LEU A 53 35.88 34.45 19.68
C LEU A 53 35.72 35.97 19.55
N SER A 54 34.70 36.50 20.21
CA SER A 54 34.57 37.94 20.45
C SER A 54 35.15 38.28 21.83
N GLY A 55 36.10 39.20 21.88
CA GLY A 55 36.79 39.62 23.11
C GLY A 55 38.18 39.00 23.29
N PRO A 56 38.92 39.41 24.35
CA PRO A 56 40.22 38.83 24.67
C PRO A 56 40.03 37.44 25.31
N ALA A 57 40.77 36.46 24.81
CA ALA A 57 40.93 35.19 25.52
C ALA A 57 41.87 35.37 26.71
N ALA A 58 41.64 34.59 27.78
CA ALA A 58 42.52 34.51 28.93
C ALA A 58 43.15 33.11 29.04
N ALA A 59 44.31 33.04 29.70
CA ALA A 59 44.93 31.76 30.02
C ALA A 59 43.98 30.93 30.90
N GLY A 60 43.67 29.71 30.49
CA GLY A 60 42.75 28.81 31.18
C GLY A 60 41.34 28.76 30.60
N ASP A 61 41.01 29.59 29.61
CA ASP A 61 39.71 29.50 28.92
C ASP A 61 39.60 28.17 28.17
N LEU A 62 38.42 27.55 28.24
CA LEU A 62 38.15 26.22 27.71
C LEU A 62 36.86 26.23 26.88
N TYR A 63 36.96 25.75 25.64
CA TYR A 63 35.82 25.58 24.75
C TYR A 63 35.73 24.12 24.29
N ARG A 64 34.54 23.54 24.42
CA ARG A 64 34.26 22.17 23.98
C ARG A 64 33.37 22.21 22.75
N ILE A 65 33.77 21.47 21.72
CA ILE A 65 33.07 21.38 20.45
C ILE A 65 32.74 19.90 20.22
N ASP A 66 31.45 19.59 20.14
CA ASP A 66 30.98 18.27 19.77
C ASP A 66 30.96 18.16 18.24
N VAL A 67 31.79 17.28 17.70
CA VAL A 67 31.90 17.04 16.26
C VAL A 67 31.11 15.80 15.89
N VAL A 68 30.24 15.95 14.90
CA VAL A 68 29.62 14.80 14.22
C VAL A 68 30.57 14.39 13.09
N SER A 69 31.20 13.22 13.19
CA SER A 69 32.04 12.73 12.11
C SER A 69 31.19 12.32 10.91
N THR A 70 31.63 12.71 9.71
CA THR A 70 30.91 12.48 8.44
C THR A 70 30.58 11.00 8.21
N GLY A 71 31.42 10.08 8.69
CA GLY A 71 31.16 8.63 8.63
C GLY A 71 29.87 8.23 9.33
N ARG A 72 29.57 8.77 10.52
CA ARG A 72 28.35 8.44 11.26
C ARG A 72 27.10 8.99 10.62
N ALA A 73 27.18 10.22 10.09
CA ALA A 73 26.06 10.80 9.37
C ALA A 73 25.67 9.93 8.16
N VAL A 74 26.66 9.29 7.53
CA VAL A 74 26.44 8.33 6.44
C VAL A 74 25.87 7.01 6.97
N ASP A 75 26.41 6.45 8.05
CA ASP A 75 25.89 5.20 8.63
C ASP A 75 24.44 5.36 9.13
N ASP A 76 24.12 6.45 9.82
CA ASP A 76 22.76 6.78 10.27
C ASP A 76 21.80 6.92 9.08
N ALA A 77 22.27 7.53 7.99
CA ALA A 77 21.50 7.67 6.76
C ALA A 77 21.25 6.30 6.10
N ILE A 78 22.28 5.43 6.06
CA ILE A 78 22.17 4.07 5.55
C ILE A 78 21.17 3.26 6.38
N ASP A 79 21.25 3.32 7.71
CA ASP A 79 20.33 2.62 8.61
C ASP A 79 18.88 3.08 8.43
N ARG A 80 18.68 4.38 8.20
CA ARG A 80 17.36 4.92 7.90
C ARG A 80 16.85 4.42 6.54
N ILE A 81 17.70 4.36 5.52
CA ILE A 81 17.35 3.81 4.21
C ILE A 81 16.99 2.33 4.32
N LEU A 82 17.75 1.55 5.09
CA LEU A 82 17.50 0.13 5.29
C LEU A 82 16.16 -0.12 6.00
N ARG A 83 15.82 0.70 7.00
CA ARG A 83 14.50 0.66 7.65
C ARG A 83 13.37 0.95 6.66
N VAL A 84 13.46 2.04 5.91
CA VAL A 84 12.45 2.39 4.89
C VAL A 84 12.30 1.28 3.84
N ARG A 85 13.40 0.65 3.42
CA ARG A 85 13.37 -0.49 2.50
C ARG A 85 12.65 -1.70 3.09
N SER A 86 12.87 -1.98 4.37
CA SER A 86 12.20 -3.08 5.08
C SER A 86 10.69 -2.84 5.16
N ASP A 87 10.28 -1.62 5.51
CA ASP A 87 8.88 -1.22 5.60
C ASP A 87 8.19 -1.33 4.23
N LEU A 88 8.85 -0.88 3.17
CA LEU A 88 8.35 -0.98 1.79
C LEU A 88 8.17 -2.44 1.36
N ALA A 89 9.11 -3.33 1.70
CA ALA A 89 8.98 -4.76 1.44
C ALA A 89 7.84 -5.41 2.25
N GLY A 90 7.55 -4.91 3.45
CA GLY A 90 6.34 -5.28 4.20
C GLY A 90 5.06 -4.86 3.48
N ALA A 91 5.00 -3.61 3.03
CA ALA A 91 3.85 -3.07 2.29
C ALA A 91 3.59 -3.84 0.99
N PHE A 92 4.64 -4.18 0.21
CA PHE A 92 4.46 -4.96 -1.02
C PHE A 92 3.89 -6.35 -0.77
N ARG A 93 4.35 -7.06 0.27
CA ARG A 93 3.78 -8.35 0.65
C ARG A 93 2.31 -8.24 1.06
N GLN A 94 1.93 -7.15 1.72
CA GLN A 94 0.54 -6.91 2.07
C GLN A 94 -0.33 -6.66 0.83
N ILE A 95 0.18 -5.90 -0.15
CA ILE A 95 -0.53 -5.62 -1.40
C ILE A 95 -0.67 -6.89 -2.25
N GLU A 96 0.38 -7.71 -2.35
CA GLU A 96 0.35 -9.00 -3.06
C GLU A 96 -0.71 -9.92 -2.46
N ASN A 97 -0.69 -10.12 -1.14
CA ASN A 97 -1.71 -10.92 -0.45
C ASN A 97 -3.13 -10.37 -0.62
N ALA A 98 -3.29 -9.04 -0.64
CA ALA A 98 -4.59 -8.42 -0.84
C ALA A 98 -5.09 -8.60 -2.29
N GLY A 99 -4.18 -8.53 -3.27
CA GLY A 99 -4.49 -8.77 -4.68
C GLY A 99 -4.93 -10.21 -4.93
N ASP A 100 -4.22 -11.19 -4.37
CA ASP A 100 -4.58 -12.61 -4.49
C ASP A 100 -5.96 -12.90 -3.87
N ALA A 101 -6.26 -12.26 -2.73
CA ALA A 101 -7.57 -12.39 -2.10
C ALA A 101 -8.69 -11.73 -2.94
N ASP A 102 -8.44 -10.59 -3.57
CA ASP A 102 -9.42 -9.91 -4.43
C ASP A 102 -9.73 -10.72 -5.70
N ASP A 103 -8.70 -11.29 -6.34
CA ASP A 103 -8.85 -12.14 -7.54
C ASP A 103 -9.68 -13.40 -7.25
N ALA A 104 -9.45 -14.03 -6.09
CA ALA A 104 -10.26 -15.15 -5.62
C ALA A 104 -11.73 -14.75 -5.43
N ASN A 105 -11.99 -13.60 -4.80
CA ASN A 105 -13.35 -13.09 -4.59
C ASN A 105 -14.05 -12.73 -5.91
N LEU A 106 -13.33 -12.14 -6.88
CA LEU A 106 -13.87 -11.83 -8.19
C LEU A 106 -14.23 -13.10 -8.96
N THR A 107 -13.38 -14.12 -8.89
CA THR A 107 -13.66 -15.42 -9.52
C THR A 107 -14.91 -16.07 -8.92
N GLU A 108 -15.02 -16.13 -7.59
CA GLU A 108 -16.19 -16.68 -6.90
C GLU A 108 -17.48 -15.93 -7.26
N ARG A 109 -17.44 -14.59 -7.27
CA ARG A 109 -18.58 -13.76 -7.67
C ARG A 109 -18.96 -13.96 -9.13
N THR A 110 -17.99 -14.10 -10.02
CA THR A 110 -18.23 -14.31 -11.44
C THR A 110 -18.92 -15.65 -11.68
N VAL A 111 -18.47 -16.72 -11.00
CA VAL A 111 -19.12 -18.03 -11.05
C VAL A 111 -20.54 -17.95 -10.49
N ALA A 112 -20.75 -17.33 -9.33
CA ALA A 112 -22.07 -17.18 -8.74
C ALA A 112 -23.04 -16.39 -9.63
N LEU A 113 -22.57 -15.36 -10.33
CA LEU A 113 -23.39 -14.60 -11.28
C LEU A 113 -23.72 -15.43 -12.53
N SER A 114 -22.75 -16.19 -13.04
CA SER A 114 -22.97 -17.08 -14.20
C SER A 114 -24.01 -18.15 -13.89
N ASP A 115 -23.95 -18.76 -12.70
CA ASP A 115 -24.92 -19.79 -12.28
C ASP A 115 -26.34 -19.22 -12.17
N LEU A 116 -26.49 -17.96 -11.73
CA LEU A 116 -27.78 -17.28 -11.68
C LEU A 116 -28.32 -16.98 -13.07
N GLU A 117 -27.47 -16.47 -13.98
CA GLU A 117 -27.87 -16.18 -15.37
C GLU A 117 -28.29 -17.46 -16.11
N ASP A 118 -27.55 -18.55 -15.95
CA ASP A 118 -27.88 -19.84 -16.56
C ASP A 118 -29.19 -20.41 -16.01
N LEU A 119 -29.46 -20.26 -14.71
CA LEU A 119 -30.70 -20.70 -14.08
C LEU A 119 -31.91 -19.91 -14.62
N ASP A 120 -31.76 -18.59 -14.77
CA ASP A 120 -32.80 -17.72 -15.31
C ASP A 120 -33.12 -18.09 -16.77
N VAL A 121 -32.09 -18.32 -17.60
CA VAL A 121 -32.26 -18.77 -18.99
C VAL A 121 -32.93 -20.14 -19.06
N ALA A 122 -32.52 -21.09 -18.21
CA ALA A 122 -33.15 -22.41 -18.16
C ALA A 122 -34.63 -22.33 -17.76
N SER A 123 -34.98 -21.43 -16.84
CA SER A 123 -36.37 -21.17 -16.45
C SER A 123 -37.17 -20.59 -17.60
N GLU A 124 -36.64 -19.59 -18.31
CA GLU A 124 -37.32 -18.95 -19.43
C GLU A 124 -37.57 -19.92 -20.60
N ILE A 125 -36.60 -20.78 -20.91
CA ILE A 125 -36.77 -21.85 -21.92
C ILE A 125 -37.85 -22.85 -21.48
N GLY A 126 -37.87 -23.21 -20.18
CA GLY A 126 -38.88 -24.10 -19.62
C GLY A 126 -40.29 -23.51 -19.76
N ASP A 127 -40.46 -22.23 -19.46
CA ASP A 127 -41.73 -21.52 -19.59
C ASP A 127 -42.14 -21.34 -21.05
N LEU A 128 -41.20 -21.04 -21.95
CA LEU A 128 -41.45 -20.98 -23.39
C LEU A 128 -41.93 -22.34 -23.92
N SER A 129 -41.22 -23.42 -23.61
CA SER A 129 -41.59 -24.77 -24.04
C SER A 129 -42.97 -25.18 -23.52
N ARG A 130 -43.25 -24.87 -22.26
CA ARG A 130 -44.57 -25.10 -21.67
C ARG A 130 -45.66 -24.33 -22.42
N ASN A 131 -45.41 -23.07 -22.75
CA ASN A 131 -46.34 -22.25 -23.53
C ASN A 131 -46.55 -22.80 -24.94
N GLU A 132 -45.51 -23.27 -25.63
CA GLU A 132 -45.64 -23.90 -26.94
C GLU A 132 -46.48 -25.18 -26.89
N ILE A 133 -46.25 -26.05 -25.91
CA ILE A 133 -47.03 -27.28 -25.69
C ILE A 133 -48.50 -26.93 -25.40
N LEU A 134 -48.74 -25.94 -24.54
CA LEU A 134 -50.09 -25.47 -24.22
C LEU A 134 -50.80 -24.95 -25.47
N ARG A 135 -50.12 -24.17 -26.31
CA ARG A 135 -50.70 -23.65 -27.57
C ARG A 135 -51.02 -24.78 -28.56
N GLN A 136 -50.14 -25.78 -28.70
CA GLN A 136 -50.42 -26.95 -29.54
C GLN A 136 -51.59 -27.78 -29.02
N ALA A 137 -51.68 -27.98 -27.70
CA ALA A 137 -52.79 -28.66 -27.06
C ALA A 137 -54.11 -27.89 -27.27
N GLU A 138 -54.08 -26.57 -27.14
CA GLU A 138 -55.23 -25.70 -27.39
C GLU A 138 -55.77 -25.85 -28.82
N PHE A 139 -54.89 -25.83 -29.83
CA PHE A 139 -55.30 -26.07 -31.23
C PHE A 139 -55.95 -27.45 -31.41
N ASN A 140 -55.38 -28.50 -30.81
CA ASN A 140 -55.94 -29.85 -30.88
C ASN A 140 -57.33 -29.94 -30.19
N VAL A 141 -57.50 -29.31 -29.03
CA VAL A 141 -58.76 -29.27 -28.30
C VAL A 141 -59.82 -28.49 -29.06
N ILE A 142 -59.47 -27.32 -29.61
CA ILE A 142 -60.39 -26.53 -30.45
C ILE A 142 -60.86 -27.35 -31.67
N GLY A 143 -59.95 -28.08 -32.33
CA GLY A 143 -60.30 -28.97 -33.42
C GLY A 143 -61.31 -30.05 -33.00
N GLN A 144 -61.08 -30.72 -31.86
CA GLN A 144 -62.01 -31.70 -31.31
C GLN A 144 -63.39 -31.11 -30.99
N ILE A 145 -63.43 -29.90 -30.40
CA ILE A 145 -64.69 -29.19 -30.09
C ILE A 145 -65.46 -28.86 -31.37
N GLN A 146 -64.78 -28.40 -32.43
CA GLN A 146 -65.40 -28.13 -33.71
C GLN A 146 -66.01 -29.40 -34.32
N PHE A 147 -65.27 -30.51 -34.36
CA PHE A 147 -65.79 -31.79 -34.83
C PHE A 147 -66.96 -32.32 -34.00
N ALA A 148 -66.94 -32.11 -32.68
CA ALA A 148 -68.04 -32.50 -31.81
C ALA A 148 -69.30 -31.66 -32.10
N ARG A 149 -69.14 -30.35 -32.28
CA ARG A 149 -70.23 -29.44 -32.64
C ARG A 149 -70.86 -29.81 -33.99
N ASP A 150 -70.04 -30.06 -35.00
CA ASP A 150 -70.52 -30.40 -36.35
C ASP A 150 -71.29 -31.73 -36.35
N ARG A 151 -70.82 -32.73 -35.60
CA ARG A 151 -71.54 -34.00 -35.42
C ARG A 151 -72.90 -33.81 -34.74
N VAL A 152 -72.99 -32.94 -33.74
CA VAL A 152 -74.27 -32.62 -33.08
C VAL A 152 -75.22 -31.93 -34.07
N LEU A 153 -74.74 -30.97 -34.85
CA LEU A 153 -75.55 -30.28 -35.86
C LEU A 153 -76.02 -31.24 -36.97
N GLU A 154 -75.15 -32.16 -37.41
CA GLU A 154 -75.50 -33.19 -38.38
C GLU A 154 -76.55 -34.17 -37.84
N PHE A 155 -76.39 -34.61 -36.58
CA PHE A 155 -77.37 -35.45 -35.91
C PHE A 155 -78.74 -34.77 -35.83
N LEU A 156 -78.77 -33.50 -35.39
CA LEU A 156 -80.01 -32.72 -35.32
C LEU A 156 -80.67 -32.56 -36.69
N ARG A 157 -79.88 -32.28 -37.74
CA ARG A 157 -80.39 -32.16 -39.12
C ARG A 157 -80.96 -33.48 -39.63
N ARG A 158 -80.29 -34.60 -39.35
CA ARG A 158 -80.75 -35.94 -39.75
C ARG A 158 -82.07 -36.31 -39.08
N VAL A 159 -82.17 -36.11 -37.77
CA VAL A 159 -83.40 -36.34 -37.00
C VAL A 159 -84.57 -35.48 -37.50
N LEU A 160 -84.32 -34.23 -37.91
CA LEU A 160 -85.35 -33.34 -38.46
C LEU A 160 -85.81 -33.70 -39.87
N VAL A 161 -84.95 -34.32 -40.69
CA VAL A 161 -85.26 -34.70 -42.08
C VAL A 161 -85.88 -36.09 -42.19
N GLU A 162 -85.48 -37.04 -41.33
CA GLU A 162 -86.04 -38.40 -41.29
C GLU A 162 -87.29 -38.52 -40.40
N GLY A 163 -87.62 -37.47 -39.65
CA GLY A 163 -88.79 -37.41 -38.76
C GLY A 163 -90.02 -36.69 -39.32
N ALA A 164 -90.05 -36.35 -40.61
CA ALA A 164 -91.18 -35.75 -41.33
C ALA A 164 -91.60 -36.62 -42.51
#